data_AF-A0A7W1AIA6-F1
#
_entry.id   AF-A0A7W1AIA6-F1
#
_cell.length_a   1.000
_cell.length_b   1.000
_cell.length_c   1.000
_cell.angle_alpha   90.00
_cell.angle_beta   90.00
_cell.angle_gamma   90.00
#
_symmetry.space_group_name_H-M   'P 1'
#
loop_
_entity.id
_entity.type
_entity.pdbx_description
1 polymer ?
#
loop_
_entity_poly.entity_id
_entity_poly.type
_entity_poly.pdbx_seq_one_letter_code
_entity_poly.pdbx_strand_id
1 'polypeptide(L)' 'MRCPACRWRPRASDRWQCTCLHVWNTFDTRGVCPACKYRWLETQCLSCGVMSPHEAWYAPNDPA' A
#
# COMPACT_ATOMS: atom_id res chain seq x y z
N MET A 1 -8.66 -4.25 1.59
CA MET A 1 -7.43 -3.93 0.82
C MET A 1 -6.66 -5.22 0.52
N ARG A 2 -6.32 -5.48 -0.74
CA ARG A 2 -5.52 -6.66 -1.13
C ARG A 2 -4.70 -6.35 -2.38
N CYS A 3 -3.56 -7.00 -2.54
CA CYS A 3 -2.75 -6.87 -3.73
C CYS A 3 -3.58 -7.26 -4.97
N PRO A 4 -3.68 -6.39 -6.00
CA PRO A 4 -4.43 -6.72 -7.22
C PRO A 4 -3.87 -7.93 -7.97
N ALA A 5 -2.56 -8.18 -7.86
CA ALA A 5 -1.89 -9.26 -8.59
C ALA A 5 -2.00 -10.63 -7.88
N CYS A 6 -1.70 -10.71 -6.59
CA CYS A 6 -1.60 -11.97 -5.86
C CYS A 6 -2.62 -12.15 -4.73
N ARG A 7 -3.51 -11.15 -4.51
CA ARG A 7 -4.52 -11.12 -3.44
C ARG A 7 -3.98 -11.14 -2.01
N TRP A 8 -2.68 -11.01 -1.80
CA TRP A 8 -2.08 -10.84 -0.47
C TRP A 8 -2.70 -9.64 0.27
N ARG A 9 -2.95 -9.81 1.57
CA ARG A 9 -3.56 -8.79 2.43
C ARG A 9 -2.51 -8.20 3.39
N PRO A 10 -2.25 -6.88 3.34
CA PRO A 10 -1.41 -6.21 4.30
C PRO A 10 -1.92 -6.37 5.74
N ARG A 11 -0.99 -6.55 6.68
CA ARG A 11 -1.19 -6.53 8.12
C ARG A 11 -0.88 -5.14 8.68
N ALA A 12 -1.42 -4.83 9.85
CA ALA A 12 -1.13 -3.57 10.54
C ALA A 12 0.37 -3.38 10.86
N SER A 13 1.13 -4.48 11.01
CA SER A 13 2.57 -4.48 11.25
C SER A 13 3.43 -4.27 9.99
N ASP A 14 2.85 -4.34 8.79
CA ASP A 14 3.61 -4.21 7.55
C ASP A 14 4.08 -2.79 7.33
N ARG A 15 5.24 -2.64 6.68
CA ARG A 15 5.94 -1.37 6.56
C ARG A 15 6.46 -1.14 5.15
N TRP A 16 6.30 0.10 4.70
CA TRP A 16 6.89 0.68 3.50
C TRP A 16 7.77 1.84 3.90
N GLN A 17 8.77 2.15 3.09
CA GLN A 17 9.70 3.25 3.32
C GLN A 17 9.51 4.34 2.26
N CYS A 18 9.51 5.60 2.71
CA CYS A 18 9.42 6.77 1.84
C CYS A 18 10.82 7.11 1.33
N THR A 19 10.89 7.90 0.28
CA THR A 19 12.12 8.60 -0.13
C THR A 19 12.68 9.53 0.96
N CYS A 20 11.86 10.01 1.90
CA CYS A 20 12.33 10.75 3.09
C CYS A 20 12.75 9.84 4.26
N LEU A 21 12.89 8.53 4.02
CA LEU A 21 13.26 7.49 4.99
C LEU A 21 12.23 7.18 6.08
N HIS A 22 11.10 7.91 6.15
CA HIS A 22 10.02 7.55 7.05
C HIS A 22 9.45 6.17 6.72
N VAL A 23 9.24 5.35 7.74
CA VAL A 23 8.75 3.98 7.62
C VAL A 23 7.36 3.89 8.25
N TRP A 24 6.35 3.51 7.48
CA TRP A 24 4.96 3.45 7.94
C TRP A 24 4.16 2.42 7.16
N ASN A 25 2.94 2.15 7.60
CA ASN A 25 1.99 1.39 6.79
C ASN A 25 1.29 2.36 5.83
N THR A 26 1.54 2.20 4.53
CA THR A 26 1.01 3.10 3.51
C THR A 26 -0.52 3.14 3.47
N PHE A 27 -1.22 2.13 3.98
CA PHE A 27 -2.68 2.07 4.02
C PHE A 27 -3.29 2.91 5.15
N ASP A 28 -2.52 3.26 6.19
CA ASP A 28 -3.00 4.09 7.31
C ASP A 28 -3.38 5.52 6.85
N THR A 29 -2.75 5.98 5.78
CA THR A 29 -2.86 7.36 5.28
C THR A 29 -3.21 7.43 3.79
N ARG A 30 -3.69 6.33 3.20
CA ARG A 30 -3.97 6.22 1.75
C ARG A 30 -2.81 6.71 0.87
N GLY A 31 -1.60 6.30 1.20
CA GLY A 31 -0.39 6.63 0.43
C GLY A 31 0.30 7.93 0.82
N VAL A 32 -0.25 8.73 1.75
CA VAL A 32 0.36 10.01 2.16
C VAL A 32 1.40 9.78 3.26
N CYS A 33 2.67 10.08 3.01
CA CYS A 33 3.70 9.99 4.03
C CYS A 33 3.39 10.94 5.22
N PRO A 34 3.30 10.45 6.46
CA PRO A 34 3.05 11.30 7.64
C PRO A 34 4.11 12.38 7.86
N ALA A 35 5.37 12.11 7.51
CA ALA A 35 6.50 13.01 7.72
C ALA A 35 6.60 14.11 6.66
N CYS A 36 6.75 13.76 5.38
CA CYS A 36 6.99 14.73 4.31
C CYS A 36 5.75 15.11 3.48
N LYS A 37 4.58 14.51 3.77
CA LYS A 37 3.31 14.72 3.08
C LYS A 37 3.28 14.34 1.60
N TYR A 38 4.33 13.71 1.08
CA TYR A 38 4.34 13.16 -0.27
C TYR A 38 3.27 12.07 -0.42
N ARG A 39 2.49 12.10 -1.50
CA ARG A 39 1.47 11.10 -1.81
C ARG A 39 1.99 10.07 -2.81
N TRP A 40 2.14 8.85 -2.35
CA TRP A 40 2.43 7.71 -3.20
C TRP A 40 1.17 7.29 -3.96
N LEU A 41 1.27 7.23 -5.29
CA LEU A 41 0.19 6.77 -6.17
C LEU A 41 0.28 5.26 -6.46
N GLU A 42 1.40 4.64 -6.13
CA GLU A 42 1.65 3.21 -6.28
C GLU A 42 2.12 2.61 -4.96
N THR A 43 1.94 1.31 -4.80
CA THR A 43 2.37 0.57 -3.61
C THR A 43 2.90 -0.79 -4.02
N GLN A 44 4.07 -1.13 -3.48
CA GLN A 44 4.69 -2.43 -3.67
C GLN A 44 3.99 -3.49 -2.84
N CYS A 45 3.74 -4.67 -3.42
CA CYS A 45 3.34 -5.83 -2.64
C CYS A 45 4.54 -6.46 -1.93
N LEU A 46 4.46 -6.63 -0.61
CA LEU A 46 5.52 -7.30 0.17
C LEU A 46 5.57 -8.82 -0.05
N SER A 47 4.54 -9.41 -0.67
CA SER A 47 4.50 -10.85 -0.96
C SER A 47 4.98 -11.19 -2.38
N CYS A 48 4.60 -10.40 -3.40
CA CYS A 48 4.96 -10.70 -4.80
C CYS A 48 5.87 -9.64 -5.46
N GLY A 49 6.21 -8.56 -4.77
CA GLY A 49 7.10 -7.50 -5.26
C GLY A 49 6.50 -6.57 -6.32
N VAL A 50 5.32 -6.88 -6.87
CA VAL A 50 4.66 -6.08 -7.91
C VAL A 50 4.26 -4.71 -7.35
N MET A 51 4.59 -3.65 -8.10
CA MET A 51 4.05 -2.30 -7.91
C MET A 51 2.65 -2.25 -8.51
N SER A 52 1.68 -1.72 -7.77
CA SER A 52 0.32 -1.52 -8.28
C SER A 52 -0.21 -0.17 -7.85
N PRO A 53 -1.10 0.47 -8.63
CA PRO A 53 -1.77 1.71 -8.24
C PRO A 53 -2.39 1.56 -6.85
N HIS A 54 -2.12 2.50 -5.95
CA HIS A 54 -2.55 2.41 -4.54
C HIS A 54 -4.07 2.27 -4.43
N GLU A 55 -4.83 2.98 -5.27
CA GLU A 55 -6.30 2.88 -5.35
C GLU A 55 -6.80 1.48 -5.75
N ALA A 56 -6.05 0.75 -6.59
CA ALA A 56 -6.44 -0.60 -7.02
C ALA A 56 -6.45 -1.61 -5.87
N TRP A 57 -5.71 -1.35 -4.77
CA TRP A 57 -5.74 -2.19 -3.58
C TRP A 57 -7.09 -2.13 -2.84
N TYR A 58 -7.88 -1.08 -3.05
CA TYR A 58 -9.18 -0.86 -2.43
C TYR A 58 -10.36 -1.37 -3.28
N ALA A 59 -10.11 -1.83 -4.51
CA ALA A 59 -11.18 -2.25 -5.41
C ALA A 59 -12.06 -3.37 -4.79
N PRO A 60 -13.39 -3.20 -4.80
CA PRO A 60 -14.32 -4.25 -4.43
C PRO A 60 -14.38 -5.24 -5.59
N ASN A 61 -14.07 -6.50 -5.29
CA ASN A 61 -14.47 -7.66 -6.09
C ASN A 61 -14.24 -8.88 -5.20
N ASP A 62 -14.97 -8.88 -4.09
CA ASP A 62 -15.47 -10.09 -3.45
C ASP A 62 -16.99 -9.97 -3.60
N PRO A 63 -17.68 -10.84 -4.36
CA PRO A 63 -19.13 -10.88 -4.27
C PRO A 63 -19.51 -11.24 -2.83
N ALA A 64 -20.57 -10.59 -2.33
CA ALA A 64 -21.13 -10.83 -1.01
C ALA A 64 -21.51 -12.30 -0.78
#